data_AF-A0A944YRD7-F1
#
_entry.id   AF-A0A944YRD7-F1
#
_cell.length_a   1.000
_cell.length_b   1.000
_cell.length_c   1.000
_cell.angle_alpha   90.00
_cell.angle_beta   90.00
_cell.angle_gamma   90.00
#
_symmetry.space_group_name_H-M   'P 1'
#
loop_
_entity.id
_entity.type
_entity.pdbx_description
1 polymer ?
#
loop_
_entity_poly.entity_id
_entity_poly.type
_entity_poly.pdbx_seq_one_letter_code
_entity_poly.pdbx_strand_id
1 'polypeptide(L)' 'MTNIIGKKVKRVDAYEKVTGKAIYGDDIKLVDMLHAAARYTDIPVGKIKNIDYSEAEKIQGVVKIAQYKDIPGQTRLG' A
#
# COMPACT_ATOMS: atom_id res chain seq x y z
N MET A 1 -20.12 16.25 34.72
CA MET A 1 -20.94 16.31 33.49
C MET A 1 -20.05 16.74 32.33
N THR A 2 -19.93 15.92 31.30
CA THR A 2 -19.16 16.23 30.08
C THR A 2 -19.96 17.21 29.21
N ASN A 3 -19.67 18.50 29.35
CA ASN A 3 -20.35 19.67 28.76
C ASN A 3 -20.25 19.81 27.22
N ILE A 4 -19.96 18.73 26.51
CA ILE A 4 -19.62 18.70 25.07
C ILE A 4 -20.50 17.74 24.26
N ILE A 5 -21.24 16.84 24.92
CA ILE A 5 -22.13 15.90 24.25
C ILE A 5 -23.29 16.67 23.59
N GLY A 6 -23.55 16.40 22.30
CA GLY A 6 -24.63 17.03 21.53
C GLY A 6 -24.30 18.40 20.93
N LYS A 7 -23.09 18.95 21.12
CA LYS A 7 -22.69 20.26 20.59
C LYS A 7 -21.86 20.11 19.31
N LYS A 8 -21.99 21.09 18.40
CA LYS A 8 -21.11 21.21 17.22
C LYS A 8 -19.72 21.65 17.68
N VAL A 9 -18.82 20.68 17.83
CA VAL A 9 -17.41 20.91 18.17
C VAL A 9 -16.53 20.89 16.92
N LYS A 10 -15.44 21.65 16.94
CA LYS A 10 -14.43 21.56 15.87
C LYS A 10 -13.80 20.17 15.91
N ARG A 11 -13.69 19.52 14.76
CA ARG A 11 -12.95 18.26 14.67
C ARG A 11 -11.46 18.54 14.83
N VAL A 12 -10.79 17.70 15.62
CA VAL A 12 -9.37 17.84 15.93
C VAL A 12 -8.48 17.75 14.69
N ASP A 13 -8.91 17.00 13.68
CA ASP A 13 -8.20 16.73 12.44
C ASP A 13 -8.58 17.68 11.29
N ALA A 14 -9.62 18.51 11.45
CA ALA A 14 -10.18 19.25 10.31
C ALA A 14 -9.21 20.29 9.74
N TYR A 15 -8.49 21.01 10.60
CA TYR A 15 -7.61 22.10 10.15
C TYR A 15 -6.47 21.57 9.28
N GLU A 16 -5.78 20.51 9.70
CA GLU A 16 -4.67 19.94 8.95
C GLU A 16 -5.12 19.37 7.60
N LYS A 17 -6.29 18.73 7.56
CA LYS A 17 -6.87 18.18 6.33
C LYS A 17 -7.23 19.26 5.31
N VAL A 18 -7.84 20.37 5.75
CA VAL A 18 -8.24 21.45 4.82
C VAL A 18 -7.09 22.37 4.42
N THR A 19 -5.97 22.33 5.14
CA THR A 19 -4.78 23.14 4.83
C THR A 19 -3.70 22.36 4.08
N GLY A 20 -3.89 21.06 3.84
CA GLY A 20 -2.87 20.20 3.23
C GLY A 20 -1.67 19.92 4.15
N LYS A 21 -1.81 20.16 5.45
CA LYS A 21 -0.77 19.87 6.45
C LYS A 21 -0.84 18.45 7.00
N ALA A 22 -1.97 17.78 6.80
CA ALA A 22 -2.13 16.39 7.20
C ALA A 22 -1.17 15.52 6.37
N ILE A 23 -0.43 14.64 7.05
CA ILE A 23 0.49 13.68 6.43
C ILE A 23 -0.25 12.35 6.24
N TYR A 24 -0.36 11.90 5.01
CA TYR A 24 -0.90 10.62 4.59
C TYR A 24 0.23 9.66 4.19
N GLY A 25 -0.10 8.39 3.97
CA GLY A 25 0.90 7.36 3.66
C GLY A 25 1.80 7.71 2.47
N ASP A 26 1.25 8.34 1.43
CA ASP A 26 1.98 8.73 0.22
C ASP A 26 2.80 10.02 0.37
N ASP A 27 2.54 10.81 1.42
CA ASP A 27 3.34 12.00 1.73
C ASP A 27 4.68 11.65 2.39
N ILE A 28 4.81 10.41 2.90
CA ILE A 28 6.01 9.93 3.58
C ILE A 28 7.10 9.65 2.55
N LYS A 29 8.27 10.25 2.75
CA LYS A 29 9.47 10.00 1.93
C LYS A 29 10.63 9.60 2.83
N LEU A 30 11.26 8.47 2.51
CA LEU A 30 12.43 7.95 3.21
C LEU A 30 13.64 7.94 2.27
N VAL A 31 14.84 8.02 2.84
CA VAL A 31 16.08 7.80 2.08
C VAL A 31 16.06 6.37 1.55
N ASP A 32 16.42 6.20 0.27
CA ASP A 32 16.42 4.92 -0.45
C ASP A 32 15.05 4.20 -0.54
N MET A 33 13.95 4.97 -0.45
CA MET A 33 12.59 4.42 -0.58
C MET A 33 12.35 3.77 -1.95
N LEU A 34 12.06 2.46 -1.92
CA LEU A 34 11.61 1.72 -3.10
C LEU A 34 10.11 1.90 -3.32
N HIS A 35 9.70 1.76 -4.58
CA HIS A 35 8.30 1.77 -4.97
C HIS A 35 7.88 0.37 -5.42
N ALA A 36 6.63 0.00 -5.11
CA ALA A 36 6.09 -1.31 -5.46
C ALA A 36 4.74 -1.17 -6.16
N ALA A 37 4.46 -2.09 -7.07
CA ALA A 37 3.18 -2.23 -7.73
C ALA A 37 2.81 -3.70 -7.83
N ALA A 38 1.52 -4.01 -7.73
CA ALA A 38 1.01 -5.38 -7.87
C ALA A 38 0.60 -5.65 -9.32
N ARG A 39 1.05 -6.78 -9.89
CA ARG A 39 0.53 -7.29 -11.16
C ARG A 39 -0.67 -8.18 -10.91
N TYR A 40 -1.85 -7.70 -11.30
CA TYR A 40 -3.09 -8.45 -11.22
C TYR A 40 -3.33 -9.32 -12.46
N THR A 41 -4.17 -10.34 -12.28
CA THR A 41 -4.68 -11.17 -13.38
C THR A 41 -5.58 -10.36 -14.32
N ASP A 42 -5.49 -10.63 -15.63
CA ASP A 42 -6.36 -10.01 -16.64
C ASP A 42 -7.68 -10.79 -16.82
N ILE A 43 -7.82 -11.93 -16.15
CA ILE A 43 -8.99 -12.82 -16.25
C ILE A 43 -9.64 -13.01 -14.87
N PRO A 44 -10.98 -13.19 -14.82
CA PRO A 44 -11.70 -13.33 -13.56
C PRO A 44 -11.44 -14.67 -12.86
N VAL A 45 -11.24 -15.76 -13.61
CA VAL A 45 -10.99 -17.11 -13.07
C VAL A 45 -9.99 -17.83 -13.95
N GLY A 46 -8.97 -18.42 -13.32
CA GLY A 46 -7.99 -19.25 -14.00
C GLY A 46 -7.03 -19.92 -13.02
N LYS A 47 -6.19 -20.81 -13.56
CA LYS A 47 -5.09 -21.44 -12.82
C LYS A 47 -3.77 -20.95 -13.41
N ILE A 48 -2.86 -20.52 -12.54
CA ILE A 48 -1.50 -20.15 -12.93
C ILE A 48 -0.78 -21.44 -13.34
N LYS A 49 -0.43 -21.56 -14.63
CA LYS A 49 0.38 -22.68 -15.15
C LYS A 49 1.87 -22.36 -15.12
N ASN A 50 2.22 -21.11 -15.42
CA ASN A 50 3.57 -20.61 -15.44
C ASN A 50 3.55 -19.10 -15.14
N ILE A 51 4.62 -18.59 -14.53
CA ILE A 51 4.90 -17.16 -14.40
C ILE A 51 6.35 -16.97 -14.84
N ASP A 52 6.56 -16.17 -15.88
CA ASP A 52 7.90 -15.78 -16.32
C ASP A 52 8.02 -14.25 -16.19
N TYR A 53 9.02 -13.84 -15.43
CA TYR A 53 9.33 -12.45 -15.13
C TYR A 53 10.81 -12.14 -15.39
N SER A 54 11.50 -13.03 -16.13
CA SER A 54 12.94 -12.92 -16.41
C SER A 54 13.33 -11.63 -17.12
N GLU A 55 12.47 -11.13 -18.01
CA GLU A 55 12.68 -9.83 -18.67
C GLU A 55 12.55 -8.67 -17.70
N ALA A 56 11.60 -8.72 -16.76
CA ALA A 56 11.41 -7.66 -15.77
C ALA A 56 12.59 -7.61 -14.78
N GLU A 57 13.18 -8.74 -14.40
CA GLU A 57 14.37 -8.78 -13.53
C GLU A 57 15.61 -8.13 -14.14
N LYS A 58 15.70 -8.09 -15.48
CA LYS A 58 16.84 -7.50 -16.19
C LYS A 58 16.73 -5.97 -16.32
N ILE A 59 15.57 -5.39 -16.04
CA ILE A 59 15.36 -3.95 -16.17
C ILE A 59 16.15 -3.22 -15.08
N GLN A 60 17.01 -2.28 -15.50
CA GLN A 60 17.75 -1.45 -14.56
C GLN A 60 16.80 -0.69 -13.63
N GLY A 61 17.02 -0.81 -12.32
CA GLY A 61 16.20 -0.19 -11.28
C GLY A 61 15.16 -1.12 -10.66
N VAL A 62 14.91 -2.30 -11.23
CA VAL A 62 14.12 -3.34 -10.56
C VAL A 62 14.97 -3.97 -9.46
N VAL A 63 14.54 -3.77 -8.21
CA VAL A 63 15.25 -4.33 -7.05
C VAL A 63 14.81 -5.76 -6.73
N LYS A 64 13.51 -6.05 -6.83
CA LYS A 64 12.96 -7.38 -6.56
C LYS A 64 11.57 -7.57 -7.19
N ILE A 65 11.28 -8.79 -7.62
CA ILE A 65 9.93 -9.27 -7.94
C ILE A 65 9.47 -10.20 -6.82
N ALA A 66 8.61 -9.70 -5.93
CA ALA A 66 8.12 -10.46 -4.78
C ALA A 66 6.99 -11.41 -5.17
N GLN A 67 7.04 -12.66 -4.69
CA GLN A 67 6.09 -13.72 -5.01
C GLN A 67 5.56 -14.43 -3.77
N TYR A 68 4.56 -15.29 -3.95
CA TYR A 68 3.99 -16.10 -2.89
C TYR A 68 5.02 -16.99 -2.17
N LYS A 69 6.12 -17.36 -2.85
CA LYS A 69 7.23 -18.14 -2.28
C LYS A 69 8.10 -17.34 -1.30
N ASP A 70 8.08 -16.02 -1.37
CA ASP A 70 8.85 -15.13 -0.48
C ASP A 70 8.16 -14.89 0.87
N ILE A 71 6.90 -15.31 1.03
CA ILE A 71 6.12 -15.05 2.25
C ILE A 71 6.50 -16.09 3.33
N PRO A 72 7.12 -15.68 4.45
CA PRO A 72 7.39 -16.59 5.55
C PRO A 72 6.09 -16.88 6.33
N GLY A 73 5.95 -18.11 6.83
CA GLY A 73 4.87 -18.47 7.75
C GLY A 73 3.50 -18.67 7.07
N GLN A 74 2.44 -18.16 7.67
CA GLN A 74 1.07 -18.39 7.23
C GLN A 74 0.72 -17.52 6.03
N THR A 75 0.43 -18.15 4.89
CA THR A 75 0.15 -17.48 3.62
C THR A 75 -1.32 -17.12 3.41
N ARG A 76 -2.18 -17.53 4.34
CA ARG A 76 -3.62 -17.30 4.30
C ARG A 76 -4.02 -16.37 5.44
N LEU A 77 -4.68 -15.28 5.08
CA LEU A 77 -5.36 -14.38 6.02
C LEU A 77 -6.85 -14.74 5.99
N GLY A 78 -7.45 -15.06 7.14
CA GLY A 78 -8.81 -15.62 7.25
C GLY A 78 -8.80 -17.13 7.38
#